data_AF-A0A7Y1ACE7-F1
#
_entry.id   AF-A0A7Y1ACE7-F1
#
_cell.length_a   1.000
_cell.length_b   1.000
_cell.length_c   1.000
_cell.angle_alpha   90.00
_cell.angle_beta   90.00
_cell.angle_gamma   90.00
#
_symmetry.space_group_name_H-M   'P 1'
#
loop_
_entity.id
_entity.type
_entity.pdbx_description
1 polymer ?
#
loop_
_entity_poly.entity_id
_entity_poly.type
_entity_poly.pdbx_seq_one_letter_code
_entity_poly.pdbx_strand_id
1 'polypeptide(L)'
;MGFPISDPGPFGAGASKKPSFTTDQAAKQITRENHRFRDRNGDQKIDLHYTVDASFTAQQKQRVHQAVQAWQDVANINFREQSNGTDGALSIHNNPRGDRGVADLPHGSTNRTAATIGTRGGAASPALGSHFSVTAIHEIGHAIGLQHPGRYNGDGANYQNGAVYAQDTKARTVMSYWSERHQSGHDFRSLNPSAPMMDDIAAAQRLYGANHQTRKTDTVYGFNSNTEREVMSLTSARDKPVFCVWDGGGVDTLDFSGFSQDQKVDLNAESFSDVGGLKGNVSVAKGCVIENAIGGAGRDALIGNDAANRLKGGAGADTLRGGGGADTFVYDNVSDSAAQSPDLIEDFTSGTDKIDVSDALKAAGVRALVFTDRFSGRAGEAVLKHDASTGGASLAIDLKGTGNADMVINSKGQIKPGDVRWDGSQPEVQSVPTPAPTPTPAPTPTPLPGETPNGPSALIEMLAKTLSAFVLQLLQIIAPSSSGRPRS
;
A
#
# COMPACT_ATOMS: atom_id res chain seq x y z
N MET A 1 16.62 -19.94 -17.68
CA MET A 1 17.62 -19.25 -16.84
C MET A 1 17.05 -17.87 -16.55
N GLY A 2 16.15 -17.72 -15.58
CA GLY A 2 16.47 -17.70 -14.15
C GLY A 2 16.73 -16.24 -13.76
N PHE A 3 15.66 -15.44 -13.65
CA PHE A 3 15.74 -14.07 -13.15
C PHE A 3 16.17 -14.08 -11.69
N PRO A 4 17.08 -13.19 -11.27
CA PRO A 4 17.55 -13.16 -9.89
C PRO A 4 16.45 -12.64 -8.96
N ILE A 5 16.38 -13.32 -7.82
CA ILE A 5 15.60 -13.04 -6.62
C ILE A 5 15.89 -11.61 -6.13
N SER A 6 14.84 -10.91 -5.71
CA SER A 6 14.85 -9.55 -5.17
C SER A 6 15.83 -9.43 -3.99
N ASP A 7 16.96 -8.81 -4.28
CA ASP A 7 17.97 -8.30 -3.36
C ASP A 7 17.38 -7.12 -2.55
N PRO A 8 17.50 -7.10 -1.21
CA PRO A 8 17.08 -5.97 -0.38
C PRO A 8 18.03 -4.78 -0.58
N GLY A 9 17.98 -4.12 -1.74
CA GLY A 9 18.73 -2.90 -2.01
C GLY A 9 17.95 -1.63 -1.63
N PRO A 10 18.61 -0.48 -1.42
CA PRO A 10 19.87 -0.24 -0.74
C PRO A 10 19.62 0.64 0.50
N PHE A 11 20.26 0.35 1.63
CA PHE A 11 20.72 1.48 2.45
C PHE A 11 21.71 2.20 1.56
N GLY A 12 21.26 3.29 0.94
CA GLY A 12 22.15 4.18 0.22
C GLY A 12 23.36 4.40 1.11
N ALA A 13 24.55 4.37 0.52
CA ALA A 13 25.67 5.07 1.12
C ALA A 13 25.15 6.48 1.39
N GLY A 14 24.70 6.71 2.63
CA GLY A 14 24.38 8.04 3.09
C GLY A 14 25.61 8.87 2.79
N ALA A 15 25.45 10.17 2.67
CA ALA A 15 26.55 11.09 2.50
C ALA A 15 27.61 11.04 3.63
N SER A 16 27.60 10.02 4.49
CA SER A 16 28.57 9.70 5.52
C SER A 16 29.13 8.27 5.33
N LYS A 17 30.45 8.12 5.52
CA LYS A 17 31.16 6.82 5.53
C LYS A 17 30.81 5.96 6.77
N LYS A 18 29.57 6.04 7.27
CA LYS A 18 29.11 5.40 8.51
C LYS A 18 28.54 4.01 8.22
N PRO A 19 28.63 3.05 9.17
CA PRO A 19 27.98 1.76 9.03
C PRO A 19 26.44 1.94 8.99
N SER A 20 25.80 1.06 8.23
CA SER A 20 24.34 0.93 8.21
C SER A 20 23.90 -0.05 9.30
N PHE A 21 22.90 0.33 10.10
CA PHE A 21 22.30 -0.54 11.12
C PHE A 21 20.91 -1.00 10.69
N THR A 22 20.59 -2.26 10.96
CA THR A 22 19.21 -2.76 10.96
C THR A 22 18.45 -2.19 12.16
N THR A 23 17.12 -2.27 12.15
CA THR A 23 16.26 -1.85 13.27
C THR A 23 16.65 -2.55 14.58
N ASP A 24 17.01 -3.83 14.55
CA ASP A 24 17.48 -4.55 15.75
C ASP A 24 18.84 -4.04 16.26
N GLN A 25 19.75 -3.70 15.34
CA GLN A 25 21.07 -3.15 15.72
C GLN A 25 20.91 -1.75 16.32
N ALA A 26 20.07 -0.91 15.72
CA ALA A 26 19.71 0.40 16.25
C ALA A 26 19.03 0.30 17.62
N ALA A 27 18.04 -0.59 17.78
CA ALA A 27 17.36 -0.84 19.05
C ALA A 27 18.34 -1.29 20.15
N LYS A 28 19.28 -2.20 19.84
CA LYS A 28 20.36 -2.60 20.76
C LYS A 28 21.27 -1.42 21.14
N GLN A 29 21.56 -0.53 20.19
CA GLN A 29 22.41 0.64 20.41
C GLN A 29 21.73 1.71 21.29
N ILE A 30 20.44 1.95 21.07
CA ILE A 30 19.60 2.85 21.87
C ILE A 30 19.42 2.31 23.31
N THR A 31 19.39 0.99 23.48
CA THR A 31 19.22 0.31 24.78
C THR A 31 20.52 -0.28 25.34
N ARG A 32 21.68 0.22 24.90
CA ARG A 32 23.00 -0.38 25.15
C ARG A 32 23.36 -0.60 26.63
N GLU A 33 22.85 0.24 27.53
CA GLU A 33 23.08 0.11 28.98
C GLU A 33 21.94 -0.59 29.72
N ASN A 34 20.88 -0.99 29.00
CA ASN A 34 19.72 -1.71 29.54
C ASN A 34 19.08 -1.00 30.76
N HIS A 35 18.97 0.32 30.68
CA HIS A 35 18.18 1.13 31.61
C HIS A 35 16.71 0.79 31.42
N ARG A 36 16.03 0.38 32.50
CA ARG A 36 14.60 0.03 32.46
C ARG A 36 14.00 -0.01 33.84
N PHE A 37 12.68 0.20 33.87
CA PHE A 37 11.88 -0.23 35.00
C PHE A 37 11.83 -1.76 35.08
N ARG A 38 11.58 -2.25 36.30
CA ARG A 38 11.48 -3.67 36.63
C ARG A 38 10.14 -3.91 37.29
N ASP A 39 9.55 -5.05 37.01
CA ASP A 39 8.43 -5.59 37.76
C ASP A 39 8.93 -5.83 39.20
N ARG A 40 8.44 -5.02 40.14
CA ARG A 40 8.83 -5.04 41.55
C ARG A 40 7.81 -5.79 42.40
N ASN A 41 6.56 -5.86 41.96
CA ASN A 41 5.47 -6.49 42.70
C ASN A 41 5.25 -7.96 42.28
N GLY A 42 5.91 -8.42 41.21
CA GLY A 42 5.88 -9.79 40.69
C GLY A 42 4.63 -10.13 39.86
N ASP A 43 3.89 -9.14 39.37
CA ASP A 43 2.62 -9.35 38.65
C ASP A 43 2.77 -9.47 37.13
N GLN A 44 4.01 -9.50 36.65
CA GLN A 44 4.39 -9.59 35.23
C GLN A 44 4.01 -8.36 34.40
N LYS A 45 3.73 -7.22 35.04
CA LYS A 45 3.47 -5.95 34.39
C LYS A 45 4.53 -4.93 34.79
N ILE A 46 4.56 -3.83 34.04
CA ILE A 46 5.34 -2.64 34.37
C ILE A 46 4.33 -1.50 34.51
N ASP A 47 3.81 -1.32 35.72
CA ASP A 47 2.91 -0.23 36.06
C ASP A 47 3.74 0.98 36.52
N LEU A 48 3.56 2.12 35.86
CA LEU A 48 4.23 3.37 36.22
C LEU A 48 3.20 4.42 36.60
N HIS A 49 3.35 4.98 37.80
CA HIS A 49 2.64 6.20 38.13
C HIS A 49 3.29 7.36 37.38
N TYR A 50 2.49 8.26 36.77
CA TYR A 50 3.04 9.52 36.25
C TYR A 50 2.31 10.76 36.76
N THR A 51 3.02 11.88 36.81
CA THR A 51 2.49 13.21 37.11
C THR A 51 2.87 14.21 36.03
N VAL A 52 1.97 15.15 35.75
CA VAL A 52 2.21 16.26 34.83
C VAL A 52 2.15 17.57 35.61
N ASP A 53 3.17 18.42 35.44
CA ASP A 53 3.26 19.72 36.09
C ASP A 53 2.02 20.58 35.82
N ALA A 54 1.44 21.12 36.89
CA ALA A 54 0.24 21.93 36.80
C ALA A 54 0.42 23.23 36.00
N SER A 55 1.66 23.71 35.86
CA SER A 55 2.01 24.97 35.18
C SER A 55 2.01 24.89 33.66
N PHE A 56 1.93 23.70 33.05
CA PHE A 56 1.64 23.58 31.62
C PHE A 56 0.26 24.15 31.29
N THR A 57 0.11 24.74 30.10
CA THR A 57 -1.21 25.06 29.55
C THR A 57 -2.03 23.79 29.32
N ALA A 58 -3.35 23.90 29.16
CA ALA A 58 -4.21 22.74 28.88
C ALA A 58 -3.76 21.98 27.62
N GLN A 59 -3.41 22.70 26.55
CA GLN A 59 -2.97 22.10 25.30
C GLN A 59 -1.55 21.52 25.39
N GLN A 60 -0.66 22.10 26.21
CA GLN A 60 0.64 21.48 26.50
C GLN A 60 0.47 20.17 27.28
N LYS A 61 -0.42 20.13 28.28
CA LYS A 61 -0.76 18.90 29.01
C LYS A 61 -1.30 17.84 28.05
N GLN A 62 -2.22 18.21 27.16
CA GLN A 62 -2.73 17.29 26.14
C GLN A 62 -1.61 16.65 25.32
N ARG A 63 -0.64 17.44 24.85
CA ARG A 63 0.52 16.92 24.08
C ARG A 63 1.42 16.02 24.93
N VAL A 64 1.60 16.31 26.21
CA VAL A 64 2.33 15.44 27.14
C VAL A 64 1.60 14.11 27.34
N HIS A 65 0.28 14.12 27.58
CA HIS A 65 -0.51 12.90 27.72
C HIS A 65 -0.47 12.04 26.43
N GLN A 66 -0.53 12.68 25.26
CA GLN A 66 -0.39 11.97 23.99
C GLN A 66 1.00 11.33 23.82
N ALA A 67 2.08 11.99 24.26
CA ALA A 67 3.42 11.42 24.24
C ALA A 67 3.54 10.20 25.18
N VAL A 68 2.97 10.28 26.39
CA VAL A 68 2.89 9.13 27.31
C VAL A 68 2.09 7.99 26.69
N GLN A 69 0.91 8.29 26.13
CA GLN A 69 0.04 7.31 25.47
C GLN A 69 0.75 6.64 24.28
N ALA A 70 1.54 7.38 23.50
CA ALA A 70 2.26 6.83 22.36
C ALA A 70 3.33 5.81 22.77
N TRP A 71 3.99 5.97 23.92
CA TRP A 71 4.89 4.95 24.46
C TRP A 71 4.15 3.71 24.99
N GLN A 72 3.01 3.91 25.67
CA GLN A 72 2.15 2.82 26.13
C GLN A 72 1.58 1.99 24.98
N ASP A 73 1.24 2.64 23.87
CA ASP A 73 0.69 1.97 22.70
C ASP A 73 1.65 0.91 22.15
N VAL A 74 2.95 1.15 22.21
CA VAL A 74 3.94 0.33 21.48
C VAL A 74 4.64 -0.72 22.36
N ALA A 75 4.67 -0.52 23.67
CA ALA A 75 5.38 -1.38 24.61
C ALA A 75 4.53 -1.70 25.86
N ASN A 76 4.80 -2.84 26.52
CA ASN A 76 4.07 -3.26 27.73
C ASN A 76 4.48 -2.45 28.97
N ILE A 77 4.21 -1.15 28.94
CA ILE A 77 4.32 -0.23 30.06
C ILE A 77 2.94 0.38 30.26
N ASN A 78 2.41 0.32 31.48
CA ASN A 78 1.10 0.85 31.80
C ASN A 78 1.24 2.10 32.67
N PHE A 79 1.01 3.26 32.07
CA PHE A 79 1.06 4.55 32.73
C PHE A 79 -0.28 4.87 33.39
N ARG A 80 -0.23 5.18 34.68
CA ARG A 80 -1.40 5.51 35.49
C ARG A 80 -1.21 6.86 36.17
N GLU A 81 -1.99 7.83 35.74
CA GLU A 81 -1.98 9.14 36.37
C GLU A 81 -2.52 9.03 37.80
N GLN A 82 -1.81 9.62 38.76
CA GLN A 82 -2.24 9.71 40.17
C GLN A 82 -2.66 8.37 40.81
N SER A 83 -1.78 7.36 40.74
CA SER A 83 -2.02 6.04 41.34
C SER A 83 -0.95 5.65 42.37
N ASN A 84 -1.33 4.83 43.35
CA ASN A 84 -0.44 4.24 44.34
C ASN A 84 -0.16 2.78 44.00
N GLY A 85 0.97 2.23 44.46
CA GLY A 85 1.29 0.80 44.34
C GLY A 85 1.86 0.35 43.00
N THR A 86 2.50 1.26 42.25
CA THR A 86 3.16 1.02 40.95
C THR A 86 4.61 0.58 41.12
N ASP A 87 5.21 0.01 40.07
CA ASP A 87 6.62 -0.41 40.03
C ASP A 87 7.59 0.78 40.08
N GLY A 88 7.18 1.89 39.49
CA GLY A 88 7.94 3.14 39.47
C GLY A 88 7.09 4.39 39.29
N ALA A 89 7.77 5.52 39.21
CA ALA A 89 7.18 6.84 39.01
C ALA A 89 7.94 7.67 37.96
N LEU A 90 7.18 8.42 37.16
CA LEU A 90 7.64 9.40 36.19
C LEU A 90 7.07 10.78 36.54
N SER A 91 7.92 11.76 36.84
CA SER A 91 7.51 13.15 37.03
C SER A 91 7.82 14.00 35.79
N ILE A 92 6.80 14.60 35.18
CA ILE A 92 6.95 15.41 33.98
C ILE A 92 6.87 16.89 34.34
N HIS A 93 8.00 17.59 34.24
CA HIS A 93 8.19 18.97 34.67
C HIS A 93 8.16 19.96 33.51
N ASN A 94 7.63 21.15 33.78
CA ASN A 94 7.67 22.27 32.85
C ASN A 94 8.89 23.15 33.13
N ASN A 95 9.65 23.50 32.09
CA ASN A 95 10.73 24.47 32.18
C ASN A 95 10.46 25.71 31.30
N PRO A 96 9.83 26.77 31.86
CA PRO A 96 9.59 28.02 31.11
C PRO A 96 10.84 28.87 30.89
N ARG A 97 11.97 28.52 31.52
CA ARG A 97 13.24 29.27 31.43
C ARG A 97 14.16 28.79 30.31
N GLY A 98 13.89 27.61 29.74
CA GLY A 98 14.66 27.01 28.65
C GLY A 98 13.77 26.38 27.59
N ASP A 99 14.33 26.15 26.42
CA ASP A 99 13.68 25.49 25.27
C ASP A 99 14.16 24.03 25.08
N ARG A 100 15.17 23.62 25.84
CA ARG A 100 15.72 22.25 25.85
C ARG A 100 15.02 21.37 26.89
N GLY A 101 15.00 20.07 26.63
CA GLY A 101 14.60 19.06 27.60
C GLY A 101 15.78 18.42 28.33
N VAL A 102 15.47 17.74 29.43
CA VAL A 102 16.40 16.85 30.15
C VAL A 102 15.60 15.79 30.90
N ALA A 103 16.08 14.55 30.91
CA ALA A 103 15.48 13.47 31.67
C ALA A 103 16.52 12.60 32.38
N ASP A 104 16.07 11.92 33.44
CA ASP A 104 16.81 10.85 34.09
C ASP A 104 16.62 9.52 33.34
N LEU A 105 17.58 8.60 33.45
CA LEU A 105 17.41 7.21 33.02
C LEU A 105 17.03 6.32 34.22
N PRO A 106 16.11 5.35 34.08
CA PRO A 106 15.82 4.38 35.12
C PRO A 106 16.97 3.38 35.29
N HIS A 107 17.48 3.21 36.51
CA HIS A 107 18.52 2.22 36.82
C HIS A 107 18.18 1.40 38.07
N GLY A 108 18.91 0.32 38.33
CA GLY A 108 18.53 -0.69 39.33
C GLY A 108 18.22 -0.19 40.76
N SER A 109 18.76 0.97 41.15
CA SER A 109 18.54 1.58 42.47
C SER A 109 17.50 2.71 42.50
N THR A 110 17.05 3.22 41.35
CA THR A 110 15.95 4.21 41.29
C THR A 110 14.76 3.67 40.52
N ASN A 111 13.57 3.78 41.12
CA ASN A 111 12.30 3.62 40.41
C ASN A 111 11.57 4.94 40.25
N ARG A 112 12.28 6.06 40.35
CA ARG A 112 11.74 7.39 40.11
C ARG A 112 12.60 8.08 39.08
N THR A 113 11.96 8.59 38.04
CA THR A 113 12.59 9.33 36.95
C THR A 113 11.84 10.64 36.75
N ALA A 114 12.54 11.65 36.26
CA ALA A 114 11.95 12.89 35.83
C ALA A 114 12.21 13.14 34.34
N ALA A 115 11.24 13.77 33.68
CA ALA A 115 11.37 14.32 32.33
C ALA A 115 10.99 15.81 32.38
N THR A 116 11.94 16.68 32.06
CA THR A 116 11.73 18.13 32.05
C THR A 116 11.61 18.62 30.61
N ILE A 117 10.51 19.28 30.28
CA ILE A 117 10.21 19.76 28.93
C ILE A 117 10.38 21.28 28.90
N GLY A 118 11.24 21.77 28.00
CA GLY A 118 11.44 23.20 27.76
C GLY A 118 10.24 23.84 27.07
N THR A 119 9.78 24.98 27.58
CA THR A 119 8.65 25.75 27.02
C THR A 119 8.98 27.20 26.71
N ARG A 120 10.23 27.64 26.92
CA ARG A 120 10.65 29.00 26.57
C ARG A 120 10.46 29.26 25.08
N GLY A 121 9.67 30.27 24.74
CA GLY A 121 9.37 30.62 23.35
C GLY A 121 8.45 29.62 22.63
N GLY A 122 7.97 28.59 23.33
CA GLY A 122 7.02 27.61 22.79
C GLY A 122 5.60 28.16 22.74
N ALA A 123 4.78 27.61 21.84
CA ALA A 123 3.37 27.96 21.75
C ALA A 123 2.59 27.47 22.99
N ALA A 124 1.58 28.24 23.39
CA ALA A 124 0.62 27.82 24.41
C ALA A 124 -0.26 26.64 23.94
N SER A 125 -0.45 26.50 22.62
CA SER A 125 -1.10 25.36 21.96
C SER A 125 -0.14 24.74 20.94
N PRO A 126 0.76 23.83 21.36
CA PRO A 126 1.74 23.26 20.46
C PRO A 126 1.07 22.37 19.40
N ALA A 127 1.42 22.60 18.14
CA ALA A 127 1.00 21.72 17.05
C ALA A 127 1.77 20.39 17.05
N LEU A 128 1.22 19.37 16.39
CA LEU A 128 1.99 18.18 16.03
C LEU A 128 3.19 18.58 15.15
N GLY A 129 4.30 17.90 15.39
CA GLY A 129 5.58 18.11 14.72
C GLY A 129 6.33 19.39 15.11
N SER A 130 5.86 20.09 16.13
CA SER A 130 6.57 21.21 16.74
C SER A 130 7.78 20.76 17.55
N HIS A 131 8.65 21.71 17.90
CA HIS A 131 9.77 21.46 18.80
C HIS A 131 9.31 20.94 20.18
N PHE A 132 8.17 21.43 20.67
CA PHE A 132 7.61 20.95 21.94
C PHE A 132 7.22 19.47 21.86
N SER A 133 6.54 19.04 20.79
CA SER A 133 6.06 17.66 20.68
C SER A 133 7.21 16.66 20.59
N VAL A 134 8.27 16.97 19.83
CA VAL A 134 9.46 16.11 19.76
C VAL A 134 10.23 16.10 21.08
N THR A 135 10.31 17.23 21.78
CA THR A 135 10.97 17.28 23.11
C THR A 135 10.19 16.43 24.11
N ALA A 136 8.86 16.53 24.15
CA ALA A 136 8.04 15.75 25.06
C ALA A 136 8.22 14.23 24.86
N ILE A 137 8.09 13.74 23.62
CA ILE A 137 8.25 12.31 23.34
C ILE A 137 9.69 11.82 23.61
N HIS A 138 10.69 12.66 23.32
CA HIS A 138 12.10 12.37 23.54
C HIS A 138 12.46 12.23 25.02
N GLU A 139 12.11 13.22 25.85
CA GLU A 139 12.46 13.17 27.28
C GLU A 139 11.72 12.06 28.02
N ILE A 140 10.48 11.75 27.62
CA ILE A 140 9.77 10.59 28.16
C ILE A 140 10.47 9.29 27.72
N GLY A 141 11.02 9.24 26.50
CA GLY A 141 11.86 8.13 26.01
C GLY A 141 13.08 7.87 26.91
N HIS A 142 13.82 8.92 27.28
CA HIS A 142 14.89 8.82 28.28
C HIS A 142 14.37 8.34 29.64
N ALA A 143 13.26 8.91 30.12
CA ALA A 143 12.69 8.52 31.40
C ALA A 143 12.24 7.05 31.48
N ILE A 144 11.99 6.41 30.34
CA ILE A 144 11.74 4.97 30.26
C ILE A 144 12.95 4.15 29.80
N GLY A 145 14.13 4.73 29.67
CA GLY A 145 15.39 3.99 29.49
C GLY A 145 16.00 3.98 28.09
N LEU A 146 15.43 4.70 27.12
CA LEU A 146 16.05 4.83 25.81
C LEU A 146 17.16 5.89 25.88
N GLN A 147 18.27 5.63 25.22
CA GLN A 147 19.38 6.57 25.15
C GLN A 147 19.45 7.20 23.76
N HIS A 148 20.17 8.31 23.62
CA HIS A 148 20.61 8.77 22.30
C HIS A 148 21.33 7.62 21.56
N PRO A 149 21.12 7.45 20.24
CA PRO A 149 21.82 6.46 19.44
C PRO A 149 23.36 6.59 19.50
N GLY A 150 23.87 7.80 19.64
CA GLY A 150 25.28 8.10 19.87
C GLY A 150 25.60 8.56 21.29
N ARG A 151 26.90 8.71 21.59
CA ARG A 151 27.39 9.29 22.86
C ARG A 151 27.57 10.81 22.71
N TYR A 152 26.46 11.54 22.49
CA TYR A 152 26.43 13.00 22.40
C TYR A 152 25.37 13.56 23.35
N ASN A 153 25.61 14.76 23.92
CA ASN A 153 24.74 15.38 24.94
C ASN A 153 24.66 16.93 24.81
N GLY A 154 24.55 17.48 23.60
CA GLY A 154 24.15 18.89 23.42
C GLY A 154 25.23 19.91 23.10
N ASP A 155 26.52 19.57 23.17
CA ASP A 155 27.61 20.50 22.83
C ASP A 155 28.64 19.89 21.85
N GLY A 156 28.98 20.64 20.80
CA GLY A 156 30.09 20.35 19.87
C GLY A 156 29.91 19.17 18.89
N ALA A 157 28.88 18.35 19.08
CA ALA A 157 28.54 17.25 18.18
C ALA A 157 27.75 17.74 16.96
N ASN A 158 28.08 17.22 15.79
CA ASN A 158 27.31 17.24 14.56
C ASN A 158 27.07 15.79 14.09
N TYR A 159 26.26 15.61 13.04
CA TYR A 159 26.00 14.26 12.53
C TYR A 159 27.30 13.52 12.15
N GLN A 160 28.28 14.21 11.57
CA GLN A 160 29.54 13.59 11.12
C GLN A 160 30.35 13.02 12.29
N ASN A 161 30.46 13.71 13.42
CA ASN A 161 31.27 13.26 14.57
C ASN A 161 30.45 12.59 15.69
N GLY A 162 29.14 12.80 15.75
CA GLY A 162 28.27 12.32 16.83
C GLY A 162 27.49 11.06 16.50
N ALA A 163 27.01 10.92 15.25
CA ALA A 163 26.24 9.74 14.85
C ALA A 163 27.13 8.50 14.72
N VAL A 164 26.72 7.38 15.32
CA VAL A 164 27.47 6.11 15.28
C VAL A 164 27.18 5.31 14.01
N TYR A 165 25.96 5.42 13.49
CA TYR A 165 25.47 4.71 12.30
C TYR A 165 24.65 5.65 11.41
N ALA A 166 24.43 5.28 10.14
CA ALA A 166 23.81 6.16 9.16
C ALA A 166 22.36 6.54 9.51
N GLN A 167 21.61 5.60 10.08
CA GLN A 167 20.20 5.72 10.47
C GLN A 167 19.97 6.47 11.78
N ASP A 168 21.02 6.98 12.45
CA ASP A 168 20.86 7.90 13.57
C ASP A 168 20.32 9.25 13.05
N THR A 169 19.01 9.31 12.82
CA THR A 169 18.27 10.49 12.37
C THR A 169 16.84 10.44 12.91
N LYS A 170 16.17 11.59 12.91
CA LYS A 170 14.73 11.69 13.25
C LYS A 170 13.81 10.95 12.29
N ALA A 171 14.29 10.43 11.15
CA ALA A 171 13.50 9.51 10.32
C ALA A 171 13.23 8.19 11.03
N ARG A 172 14.11 7.80 11.96
CA ARG A 172 14.20 6.46 12.52
C ARG A 172 13.95 6.44 14.01
N THR A 173 14.37 7.47 14.73
CA THR A 173 14.24 7.57 16.19
C THR A 173 14.10 9.02 16.65
N VAL A 174 13.13 9.28 17.53
CA VAL A 174 12.99 10.57 18.21
C VAL A 174 14.14 10.86 19.16
N MET A 175 14.93 9.84 19.54
CA MET A 175 16.14 9.97 20.35
C MET A 175 17.33 10.56 19.58
N SER A 176 17.22 10.72 18.26
CA SER A 176 18.26 11.36 17.45
C SER A 176 18.22 12.89 17.55
N TYR A 177 19.40 13.51 17.54
CA TYR A 177 19.52 14.97 17.36
C TYR A 177 19.45 15.40 15.89
N TRP A 178 19.67 14.46 14.98
CA TRP A 178 19.97 14.78 13.59
C TRP A 178 18.71 14.77 12.73
N SER A 179 18.61 15.75 11.82
CA SER A 179 17.52 15.82 10.85
C SER A 179 17.43 14.53 10.05
N GLU A 180 16.20 14.15 9.74
CA GLU A 180 15.84 13.09 8.79
C GLU A 180 16.59 13.19 7.46
N ARG A 181 16.89 14.42 7.01
CA ARG A 181 17.57 14.69 5.73
C ARG A 181 19.02 14.20 5.66
N HIS A 182 19.61 13.78 6.79
CA HIS A 182 20.89 13.08 6.77
C HIS A 182 20.77 11.65 6.21
N GLN A 183 19.55 11.11 6.14
CA GLN A 183 19.23 9.86 5.47
C GLN A 183 18.54 10.15 4.13
N SER A 184 19.14 9.70 3.03
CA SER A 184 18.57 9.88 1.69
C SER A 184 17.18 9.27 1.58
N GLY A 185 16.25 9.96 0.93
CA GLY A 185 14.87 9.50 0.80
C GLY A 185 13.92 10.00 1.88
N HIS A 186 14.39 10.85 2.82
CA HIS A 186 13.54 11.47 3.84
C HIS A 186 13.54 13.00 3.76
N ASP A 187 12.35 13.58 3.86
CA ASP A 187 12.13 15.02 3.98
C ASP A 187 10.78 15.29 4.63
N PHE A 188 10.81 15.72 5.89
CA PHE A 188 9.61 16.02 6.68
C PHE A 188 9.19 17.48 6.55
N ARG A 189 9.83 18.23 5.64
CA ARG A 189 9.63 19.67 5.44
C ARG A 189 9.73 20.44 6.77
N SER A 190 10.78 20.11 7.53
CA SER A 190 11.13 20.68 8.85
C SER A 190 10.18 20.31 10.01
N LEU A 191 9.23 19.40 9.80
CA LEU A 191 8.45 18.83 10.91
C LEU A 191 9.29 17.82 11.68
N ASN A 192 9.00 17.70 12.97
CA ASN A 192 9.54 16.61 13.78
C ASN A 192 8.47 15.51 13.98
N PRO A 193 8.86 14.29 14.34
CA PRO A 193 7.91 13.30 14.83
C PRO A 193 7.31 13.71 16.18
N SER A 194 6.08 13.28 16.45
CA SER A 194 5.38 13.51 17.74
C SER A 194 5.11 12.22 18.52
N ALA A 195 5.54 11.08 17.98
CA ALA A 195 5.34 9.74 18.52
C ALA A 195 6.59 8.89 18.24
N PRO A 196 6.75 7.72 18.88
CA PRO A 196 7.88 6.82 18.63
C PRO A 196 7.99 6.44 17.15
N MET A 197 9.20 6.50 16.61
CA MET A 197 9.53 6.07 15.25
C MET A 197 10.05 4.62 15.26
N MET A 198 10.34 4.05 14.09
CA MET A 198 10.64 2.62 13.92
C MET A 198 11.67 2.04 14.91
N ASP A 199 12.81 2.72 15.10
CA ASP A 199 13.87 2.23 16.00
C ASP A 199 13.51 2.46 17.48
N ASP A 200 12.68 3.47 17.78
CA ASP A 200 12.16 3.72 19.13
C ASP A 200 11.22 2.60 19.57
N ILE A 201 10.32 2.18 18.67
CA ILE A 201 9.36 1.09 18.91
C ILE A 201 10.14 -0.18 19.23
N ALA A 202 11.08 -0.57 18.36
CA ALA A 202 11.91 -1.74 18.58
C ALA A 202 12.75 -1.65 19.88
N ALA A 203 13.27 -0.46 20.22
CA ALA A 203 14.00 -0.23 21.46
C ALA A 203 13.13 -0.38 22.71
N ALA A 204 11.95 0.24 22.74
CA ALA A 204 11.02 0.13 23.86
C ALA A 204 10.51 -1.30 24.04
N GLN A 205 10.16 -1.97 22.93
CA GLN A 205 9.75 -3.37 22.94
C GLN A 205 10.86 -4.32 23.38
N ARG A 206 12.12 -3.99 23.08
CA ARG A 206 13.27 -4.75 23.59
C ARG A 206 13.39 -4.66 25.13
N LEU A 207 13.04 -3.53 25.73
CA LEU A 207 13.09 -3.35 27.18
C LEU A 207 11.88 -3.96 27.89
N TYR A 208 10.68 -3.82 27.30
CA TYR A 208 9.41 -4.05 27.99
C TYR A 208 8.50 -5.09 27.34
N GLY A 209 8.81 -5.52 26.12
CA GLY A 209 7.93 -6.37 25.31
C GLY A 209 6.92 -5.54 24.50
N ALA A 210 6.46 -6.12 23.39
CA ALA A 210 5.48 -5.54 22.48
C ALA A 210 4.06 -5.57 23.04
N ASN A 211 3.33 -4.46 22.88
CA ASN A 211 1.94 -4.36 23.30
C ASN A 211 0.97 -4.73 22.17
N HIS A 212 0.66 -6.02 22.06
CA HIS A 212 -0.31 -6.55 21.09
C HIS A 212 -1.78 -6.33 21.50
N GLN A 213 -2.06 -5.62 22.59
CA GLN A 213 -3.44 -5.22 22.91
C GLN A 213 -3.83 -3.93 22.19
N THR A 214 -2.85 -3.14 21.78
CA THR A 214 -3.07 -1.90 21.03
C THR A 214 -3.62 -2.23 19.65
N ARG A 215 -4.78 -1.66 19.32
CA ARG A 215 -5.38 -1.70 17.97
C ARG A 215 -5.52 -3.11 17.38
N LYS A 216 -5.70 -4.14 18.22
CA LYS A 216 -5.80 -5.57 17.83
C LYS A 216 -7.02 -5.99 16.99
N THR A 217 -7.70 -5.05 16.36
CA THR A 217 -8.87 -5.21 15.50
C THR A 217 -8.68 -4.31 14.29
N ASP A 218 -9.48 -4.51 13.24
CA ASP A 218 -9.43 -3.73 12.00
C ASP A 218 -9.28 -2.21 12.24
N THR A 219 -8.12 -1.70 11.85
CA THR A 219 -7.73 -0.30 12.07
C THR A 219 -7.49 0.41 10.75
N VAL A 220 -8.03 1.62 10.64
CA VAL A 220 -7.74 2.56 9.55
C VAL A 220 -6.81 3.64 10.08
N TYR A 221 -5.67 3.81 9.41
CA TYR A 221 -4.69 4.87 9.63
C TYR A 221 -4.78 5.90 8.51
N GLY A 222 -4.58 7.18 8.80
CA GLY A 222 -4.68 8.25 7.81
C GLY A 222 -6.06 8.90 7.77
N PHE A 223 -6.63 9.08 6.58
CA PHE A 223 -8.01 9.55 6.43
C PHE A 223 -8.98 8.50 6.98
N ASN A 224 -10.16 8.92 7.42
CA ASN A 224 -11.18 8.03 7.99
C ASN A 224 -10.67 7.18 9.18
N SER A 225 -9.62 7.65 9.86
CA SER A 225 -8.93 6.91 10.90
C SER A 225 -9.83 6.64 12.11
N ASN A 226 -9.74 5.41 12.61
CA ASN A 226 -10.37 4.94 13.86
C ASN A 226 -9.33 4.70 14.97
N THR A 227 -8.07 5.13 14.79
CA THR A 227 -6.98 4.91 15.75
C THR A 227 -7.17 5.59 17.10
N GLU A 228 -8.02 6.63 17.15
CA GLU A 228 -8.13 7.57 18.26
C GLU A 228 -6.77 8.20 18.63
N ARG A 229 -5.86 8.34 17.65
CA ARG A 229 -4.55 8.99 17.81
C ARG A 229 -4.43 10.14 16.83
N GLU A 230 -4.35 11.37 17.34
CA GLU A 230 -4.26 12.59 16.51
C GLU A 230 -3.09 12.54 15.51
N VAL A 231 -1.95 11.94 15.89
CA VAL A 231 -0.76 11.82 15.03
C VAL A 231 -0.96 10.88 13.82
N MET A 232 -1.95 9.99 13.88
CA MET A 232 -2.28 9.00 12.84
C MET A 232 -3.59 9.31 12.11
N SER A 233 -4.26 10.42 12.44
CA SER A 233 -5.53 10.82 11.83
C SER A 233 -5.37 12.01 10.91
N LEU A 234 -5.83 11.88 9.66
CA LEU A 234 -5.83 12.92 8.66
C LEU A 234 -7.26 13.39 8.39
N THR A 235 -7.42 14.71 8.30
CA THR A 235 -8.72 15.38 8.12
C THR A 235 -8.70 16.36 6.94
N SER A 236 -7.52 16.65 6.39
CA SER A 236 -7.34 17.58 5.28
C SER A 236 -6.20 17.15 4.36
N ALA A 237 -6.33 17.46 3.06
CA ALA A 237 -5.27 17.33 2.04
C ALA A 237 -4.00 18.16 2.35
N ARG A 238 -4.05 19.05 3.36
CA ARG A 238 -2.92 19.86 3.82
C ARG A 238 -2.18 19.26 5.01
N ASP A 239 -2.73 18.20 5.61
CA ASP A 239 -2.11 17.54 6.74
C ASP A 239 -0.78 16.89 6.31
N LYS A 240 0.16 16.83 7.24
CA LYS A 240 1.52 16.35 6.99
C LYS A 240 1.85 15.21 7.95
N PRO A 241 1.50 13.96 7.59
CA PRO A 241 1.71 12.82 8.49
C PRO A 241 3.20 12.57 8.72
N VAL A 242 3.58 12.34 9.98
CA VAL A 242 4.91 11.83 10.36
C VAL A 242 4.70 10.83 11.49
N PHE A 243 4.65 9.53 11.17
CA PHE A 243 4.41 8.48 12.16
C PHE A 243 4.97 7.12 11.71
N CYS A 244 5.14 6.23 12.69
CA CYS A 244 5.38 4.81 12.48
C CYS A 244 4.19 4.02 13.01
N VAL A 245 3.65 3.11 12.22
CA VAL A 245 2.52 2.26 12.59
C VAL A 245 3.00 1.14 13.51
N TRP A 246 2.38 1.05 14.69
CA TRP A 246 2.38 -0.16 15.50
C TRP A 246 0.95 -0.66 15.60
N ASP A 247 0.73 -1.91 15.22
CA ASP A 247 -0.56 -2.58 15.27
C ASP A 247 -0.41 -3.96 15.93
N GLY A 248 -1.39 -4.33 16.76
CA GLY A 248 -1.46 -5.60 17.47
C GLY A 248 -2.13 -6.72 16.67
N GLY A 249 -2.82 -6.41 15.57
CA GLY A 249 -3.46 -7.34 14.65
C GLY A 249 -4.83 -6.85 14.19
N GLY A 250 -5.45 -7.56 13.25
CA GLY A 250 -6.68 -7.10 12.60
C GLY A 250 -6.52 -7.21 11.09
N VAL A 251 -7.44 -6.61 10.34
CA VAL A 251 -7.26 -6.31 8.92
C VAL A 251 -7.19 -4.80 8.75
N ASP A 252 -5.98 -4.30 8.57
CA ASP A 252 -5.66 -2.89 8.72
C ASP A 252 -5.50 -2.18 7.38
N THR A 253 -5.73 -0.87 7.38
CA THR A 253 -5.74 -0.05 6.17
C THR A 253 -4.94 1.23 6.35
N LEU A 254 -4.00 1.50 5.43
CA LEU A 254 -3.46 2.85 5.21
C LEU A 254 -4.35 3.59 4.22
N ASP A 255 -5.14 4.55 4.70
CA ASP A 255 -6.03 5.37 3.88
C ASP A 255 -5.41 6.76 3.65
N PHE A 256 -4.91 6.99 2.44
CA PHE A 256 -4.34 8.25 2.00
C PHE A 256 -5.16 8.91 0.88
N SER A 257 -6.44 8.56 0.79
CA SER A 257 -7.39 8.97 -0.26
C SER A 257 -7.60 10.47 -0.42
N GLY A 258 -7.41 11.25 0.65
CA GLY A 258 -7.61 12.69 0.62
C GLY A 258 -6.45 13.50 0.02
N PHE A 259 -5.36 12.86 -0.43
CA PHE A 259 -4.22 13.54 -1.07
C PHE A 259 -4.31 13.55 -2.59
N SER A 260 -3.60 14.49 -3.23
CA SER A 260 -3.53 14.63 -4.69
C SER A 260 -2.09 14.64 -5.23
N GLN A 261 -1.11 14.60 -4.34
CA GLN A 261 0.31 14.45 -4.66
C GLN A 261 0.58 12.99 -5.05
N ASP A 262 1.50 12.74 -5.98
CA ASP A 262 2.03 11.40 -6.25
C ASP A 262 2.62 10.80 -4.95
N GLN A 263 2.12 9.62 -4.55
CA GLN A 263 2.50 8.93 -3.32
C GLN A 263 3.26 7.64 -3.61
N LYS A 264 4.06 7.20 -2.62
CA LYS A 264 4.58 5.84 -2.58
C LYS A 264 4.16 5.22 -1.26
N VAL A 265 3.32 4.20 -1.30
CA VAL A 265 2.79 3.49 -0.13
C VAL A 265 3.33 2.07 -0.14
N ASP A 266 3.98 1.68 0.95
CA ASP A 266 4.62 0.37 1.12
C ASP A 266 4.09 -0.27 2.41
N LEU A 267 3.43 -1.43 2.26
CA LEU A 267 2.80 -2.18 3.35
C LEU A 267 3.75 -3.16 4.05
N ASN A 268 4.99 -3.31 3.57
CA ASN A 268 5.96 -4.21 4.20
C ASN A 268 6.38 -3.68 5.57
N ALA A 269 6.56 -4.59 6.53
CA ALA A 269 7.18 -4.24 7.80
C ALA A 269 8.59 -3.66 7.58
N GLU A 270 8.97 -2.70 8.42
CA GLU A 270 10.26 -1.99 8.35
C GLU A 270 10.47 -1.15 7.06
N SER A 271 9.40 -0.90 6.31
CA SER A 271 9.41 -0.04 5.11
C SER A 271 9.07 1.43 5.42
N PHE A 272 9.28 2.29 4.43
CA PHE A 272 8.94 3.72 4.47
C PHE A 272 8.13 4.11 3.24
N SER A 273 7.17 5.00 3.47
CA SER A 273 6.24 5.55 2.48
C SER A 273 6.44 7.06 2.33
N ASP A 274 6.20 7.55 1.11
CA ASP A 274 6.14 8.96 0.74
C ASP A 274 4.67 9.38 0.69
N VAL A 275 4.19 10.13 1.69
CA VAL A 275 2.75 10.40 1.86
C VAL A 275 2.49 11.91 1.99
N GLY A 276 1.46 12.42 1.32
CA GLY A 276 1.05 13.82 1.45
C GLY A 276 2.09 14.85 0.97
N GLY A 277 2.96 14.46 0.03
CA GLY A 277 4.03 15.29 -0.51
C GLY A 277 5.27 15.44 0.39
N LEU A 278 5.37 14.65 1.46
CA LEU A 278 6.60 14.43 2.23
C LEU A 278 7.35 13.21 1.67
N LYS A 279 8.54 12.93 2.20
CA LYS A 279 9.37 11.77 1.81
C LYS A 279 9.75 10.93 3.03
N GLY A 280 9.57 9.62 2.93
CA GLY A 280 9.90 8.62 3.95
C GLY A 280 9.32 8.92 5.33
N ASN A 281 8.10 9.47 5.39
CA ASN A 281 7.48 10.08 6.56
C ASN A 281 6.48 9.17 7.29
N VAL A 282 5.94 8.18 6.59
CA VAL A 282 5.13 7.11 7.18
C VAL A 282 5.92 5.81 7.10
N SER A 283 5.85 4.99 8.14
CA SER A 283 6.55 3.70 8.17
C SER A 283 5.72 2.65 8.90
N VAL A 284 6.02 1.37 8.65
CA VAL A 284 5.40 0.24 9.35
C VAL A 284 6.43 -0.39 10.29
N ALA A 285 6.12 -0.51 11.57
CA ALA A 285 7.06 -1.06 12.54
C ALA A 285 7.34 -2.55 12.27
N LYS A 286 8.48 -3.02 12.78
CA LYS A 286 8.84 -4.43 12.73
C LYS A 286 7.77 -5.28 13.41
N GLY A 287 7.36 -6.36 12.74
CA GLY A 287 6.40 -7.32 13.29
C GLY A 287 4.93 -6.91 13.16
N CYS A 288 4.64 -5.78 12.49
CA CYS A 288 3.28 -5.43 12.07
C CYS A 288 3.01 -5.96 10.66
N VAL A 289 1.74 -6.29 10.41
CA VAL A 289 1.22 -6.59 9.07
C VAL A 289 0.13 -5.57 8.80
N ILE A 290 0.11 -4.99 7.60
CA ILE A 290 -0.95 -4.10 7.14
C ILE A 290 -1.47 -4.66 5.83
N GLU A 291 -2.77 -4.91 5.75
CA GLU A 291 -3.36 -5.66 4.65
C GLU A 291 -3.78 -4.74 3.49
N ASN A 292 -4.21 -3.52 3.77
CA ASN A 292 -4.85 -2.69 2.76
C ASN A 292 -4.18 -1.32 2.59
N ALA A 293 -4.23 -0.79 1.37
CA ALA A 293 -3.82 0.56 1.05
C ALA A 293 -4.83 1.23 0.12
N ILE A 294 -5.10 2.51 0.38
CA ILE A 294 -5.88 3.39 -0.49
C ILE A 294 -5.01 4.60 -0.83
N GLY A 295 -4.64 4.73 -2.10
CA GLY A 295 -3.98 5.91 -2.65
C GLY A 295 -4.96 7.07 -2.86
N GLY A 296 -4.47 8.16 -3.43
CA GLY A 296 -5.15 9.44 -3.59
C GLY A 296 -5.59 9.71 -5.02
N ALA A 297 -5.50 10.98 -5.42
CA ALA A 297 -5.78 11.44 -6.79
C ALA A 297 -4.49 11.67 -7.63
N GLY A 298 -3.33 11.31 -7.08
CA GLY A 298 -2.02 11.42 -7.73
C GLY A 298 -1.73 10.23 -8.65
N ARG A 299 -0.51 10.12 -9.16
CA ARG A 299 -0.02 8.85 -9.75
C ARG A 299 0.76 8.11 -8.68
N ASP A 300 0.07 7.21 -8.01
CA ASP A 300 0.54 6.57 -6.81
C ASP A 300 1.20 5.22 -7.10
N ALA A 301 2.19 4.87 -6.28
CA ALA A 301 2.79 3.54 -6.27
C ALA A 301 2.40 2.82 -4.98
N LEU A 302 1.59 1.77 -5.07
CA LEU A 302 1.17 0.96 -3.93
C LEU A 302 1.87 -0.40 -4.00
N ILE A 303 2.54 -0.76 -2.90
CA ILE A 303 3.31 -1.99 -2.75
C ILE A 303 2.73 -2.76 -1.57
N GLY A 304 2.13 -3.92 -1.85
CA GLY A 304 1.68 -4.88 -0.84
C GLY A 304 2.84 -5.64 -0.21
N ASN A 305 2.51 -6.69 0.54
CA ASN A 305 3.43 -7.52 1.31
C ASN A 305 3.13 -9.00 1.08
N ASP A 306 3.55 -9.89 1.98
CA ASP A 306 3.32 -11.33 1.83
C ASP A 306 1.89 -11.78 2.23
N ALA A 307 1.08 -10.89 2.82
CA ALA A 307 -0.31 -11.16 3.18
C ALA A 307 -1.24 -10.96 1.98
N ALA A 308 -2.51 -11.34 2.11
CA ALA A 308 -3.51 -11.04 1.08
C ALA A 308 -3.89 -9.55 1.15
N ASN A 309 -3.49 -8.77 0.16
CA ASN A 309 -3.68 -7.32 0.18
C ASN A 309 -4.93 -6.87 -0.60
N ARG A 310 -5.54 -5.76 -0.14
CA ARG A 310 -6.52 -5.01 -0.94
C ARG A 310 -5.94 -3.64 -1.27
N LEU A 311 -5.65 -3.44 -2.55
CA LEU A 311 -4.98 -2.23 -3.04
C LEU A 311 -5.94 -1.44 -3.92
N LYS A 312 -6.18 -0.19 -3.55
CA LYS A 312 -6.95 0.77 -4.35
C LYS A 312 -6.04 1.96 -4.68
N GLY A 313 -5.67 2.10 -5.95
CA GLY A 313 -4.84 3.22 -6.42
C GLY A 313 -5.51 4.58 -6.17
N GLY A 314 -6.80 4.65 -6.45
CA GLY A 314 -7.55 5.90 -6.42
C GLY A 314 -7.67 6.44 -7.84
N ALA A 315 -7.75 7.76 -8.02
CA ALA A 315 -7.72 8.34 -9.35
C ALA A 315 -6.27 8.63 -9.73
N GLY A 316 -5.90 8.41 -10.99
CA GLY A 316 -4.49 8.53 -11.34
C GLY A 316 -4.14 7.64 -12.52
N ALA A 317 -2.85 7.46 -12.75
CA ALA A 317 -2.33 6.29 -13.46
C ALA A 317 -1.37 5.64 -12.48
N ASP A 318 -1.89 4.70 -11.71
CA ASP A 318 -1.22 4.15 -10.55
C ASP A 318 -0.41 2.90 -10.93
N THR A 319 0.61 2.62 -10.14
CA THR A 319 1.40 1.39 -10.23
C THR A 319 1.16 0.55 -8.99
N LEU A 320 0.54 -0.61 -9.18
CA LEU A 320 0.13 -1.49 -8.10
C LEU A 320 0.96 -2.77 -8.13
N ARG A 321 1.47 -3.17 -6.98
CA ARG A 321 2.21 -4.42 -6.79
C ARG A 321 1.59 -5.16 -5.61
N GLY A 322 1.03 -6.34 -5.86
CA GLY A 322 0.39 -7.17 -4.84
C GLY A 322 1.40 -7.73 -3.84
N GLY A 323 2.50 -8.29 -4.35
CA GLY A 323 3.49 -8.98 -3.52
C GLY A 323 3.21 -10.48 -3.44
N GLY A 324 3.22 -11.02 -2.23
CA GLY A 324 2.80 -12.39 -1.97
C GLY A 324 1.30 -12.45 -1.71
N GLY A 325 0.79 -13.60 -1.24
CA GLY A 325 -0.63 -13.70 -0.88
C GLY A 325 -1.58 -13.80 -2.08
N ALA A 326 -2.85 -13.50 -1.82
CA ALA A 326 -3.91 -13.52 -2.82
C ALA A 326 -4.59 -12.14 -2.85
N ASP A 327 -4.17 -11.32 -3.80
CA ASP A 327 -4.42 -9.89 -3.75
C ASP A 327 -5.70 -9.50 -4.49
N THR A 328 -6.28 -8.37 -4.08
CA THR A 328 -7.40 -7.74 -4.77
C THR A 328 -7.06 -6.30 -5.14
N PHE A 329 -7.01 -6.02 -6.43
CA PHE A 329 -6.87 -4.68 -6.99
C PHE A 329 -8.26 -4.09 -7.21
N VAL A 330 -8.59 -3.01 -6.48
CA VAL A 330 -9.96 -2.49 -6.35
C VAL A 330 -10.13 -1.20 -7.12
N TYR A 331 -11.24 -1.12 -7.87
CA TYR A 331 -11.63 0.04 -8.65
C TYR A 331 -13.10 0.39 -8.39
N ASP A 332 -13.33 1.58 -7.83
CA ASP A 332 -14.66 2.03 -7.40
C ASP A 332 -15.32 2.94 -8.43
N ASN A 333 -14.53 3.57 -9.32
CA ASN A 333 -15.01 4.48 -10.34
C ASN A 333 -14.24 4.30 -11.66
N VAL A 334 -14.85 4.76 -12.76
CA VAL A 334 -14.17 4.81 -14.08
C VAL A 334 -12.90 5.66 -14.05
N SER A 335 -12.91 6.73 -13.24
CA SER A 335 -11.75 7.62 -13.07
C SER A 335 -10.55 6.92 -12.43
N ASP A 336 -10.76 5.78 -11.78
CA ASP A 336 -9.70 5.09 -11.06
C ASP A 336 -8.72 4.39 -12.02
N SER A 337 -9.14 4.13 -13.26
CA SER A 337 -8.26 3.60 -14.30
C SER A 337 -8.81 3.95 -15.68
N ALA A 338 -9.01 5.25 -15.91
CA ALA A 338 -9.64 5.73 -17.14
C ALA A 338 -8.79 5.37 -18.37
N ALA A 339 -9.41 5.14 -19.53
CA ALA A 339 -8.69 4.65 -20.72
C ALA A 339 -7.48 5.51 -21.16
N GLN A 340 -7.50 6.81 -20.88
CA GLN A 340 -6.40 7.75 -21.16
C GLN A 340 -5.30 7.78 -20.09
N SER A 341 -5.57 7.24 -18.91
CA SER A 341 -4.70 7.21 -17.73
C SER A 341 -4.86 5.87 -17.01
N PRO A 342 -4.51 4.75 -17.66
CA PRO A 342 -4.76 3.43 -17.10
C PRO A 342 -3.70 3.08 -16.04
N ASP A 343 -4.15 2.37 -15.02
CA ASP A 343 -3.28 1.74 -14.03
C ASP A 343 -2.45 0.61 -14.63
N LEU A 344 -1.38 0.27 -13.90
CA LEU A 344 -0.50 -0.85 -14.17
C LEU A 344 -0.35 -1.74 -12.93
N ILE A 345 -0.78 -2.99 -13.04
CA ILE A 345 -0.48 -4.04 -12.07
C ILE A 345 0.83 -4.73 -12.46
N GLU A 346 1.83 -4.71 -11.57
CA GLU A 346 3.19 -5.14 -11.90
C GLU A 346 3.45 -6.65 -11.78
N ASP A 347 2.67 -7.38 -11.00
CA ASP A 347 2.96 -8.76 -10.60
C ASP A 347 1.71 -9.66 -10.52
N PHE A 348 0.66 -9.30 -11.26
CA PHE A 348 -0.60 -10.03 -11.27
C PHE A 348 -0.44 -11.54 -11.57
N THR A 349 -1.00 -12.37 -10.70
CA THR A 349 -0.99 -13.83 -10.80
C THR A 349 -2.41 -14.37 -11.03
N SER A 350 -2.74 -14.66 -12.30
CA SER A 350 -4.02 -15.27 -12.69
C SER A 350 -4.35 -16.53 -11.89
N GLY A 351 -5.60 -16.66 -11.46
CA GLY A 351 -6.09 -17.75 -10.62
C GLY A 351 -5.93 -17.49 -9.11
N THR A 352 -4.98 -16.64 -8.72
CA THR A 352 -4.74 -16.23 -7.33
C THR A 352 -5.33 -14.84 -7.09
N ASP A 353 -4.83 -13.85 -7.81
CA ASP A 353 -5.20 -12.45 -7.65
C ASP A 353 -6.54 -12.13 -8.32
N LYS A 354 -7.12 -11.02 -7.91
CA LYS A 354 -8.42 -10.55 -8.38
C LYS A 354 -8.37 -9.07 -8.73
N ILE A 355 -9.10 -8.73 -9.79
CA ILE A 355 -9.42 -7.36 -10.15
C ILE A 355 -10.89 -7.15 -9.81
N ASP A 356 -11.17 -6.24 -8.88
CA ASP A 356 -12.53 -5.94 -8.45
C ASP A 356 -13.00 -4.61 -9.05
N VAL A 357 -14.00 -4.69 -9.93
CA VAL A 357 -14.62 -3.55 -10.62
C VAL A 357 -16.09 -3.41 -10.27
N SER A 358 -16.57 -4.08 -9.22
CA SER A 358 -18.00 -4.11 -8.89
C SER A 358 -18.57 -2.73 -8.62
N ASP A 359 -17.85 -1.90 -7.87
CA ASP A 359 -18.30 -0.56 -7.53
C ASP A 359 -18.17 0.40 -8.74
N ALA A 360 -17.14 0.25 -9.58
CA ALA A 360 -17.04 0.99 -10.84
C ALA A 360 -18.23 0.70 -11.78
N LEU A 361 -18.68 -0.56 -11.88
CA LEU A 361 -19.85 -0.92 -12.68
C LEU A 361 -21.14 -0.34 -12.09
N LYS A 362 -21.31 -0.45 -10.78
CA LYS A 362 -22.46 0.12 -10.07
C LYS A 362 -22.53 1.64 -10.25
N ALA A 363 -21.41 2.34 -10.14
CA ALA A 363 -21.31 3.78 -10.38
C ALA A 363 -21.68 4.16 -11.82
N ALA A 364 -21.33 3.32 -12.80
CA ALA A 364 -21.70 3.50 -14.21
C ALA A 364 -23.13 3.02 -14.55
N GLY A 365 -23.85 2.40 -13.62
CA GLY A 365 -25.19 1.84 -13.87
C GLY A 365 -25.18 0.55 -14.71
N VAL A 366 -24.04 -0.13 -14.81
CA VAL A 366 -23.87 -1.40 -15.53
C VAL A 366 -24.15 -2.56 -14.56
N ARG A 367 -24.95 -3.54 -15.00
CA ARG A 367 -25.41 -4.66 -14.14
C ARG A 367 -24.54 -5.91 -14.20
N ALA A 368 -23.81 -6.12 -15.30
CA ALA A 368 -23.00 -7.30 -15.51
C ALA A 368 -21.90 -7.00 -16.54
N LEU A 369 -20.81 -7.76 -16.46
CA LEU A 369 -19.81 -7.80 -17.51
C LEU A 369 -20.13 -8.90 -18.53
N VAL A 370 -19.86 -8.61 -19.80
CA VAL A 370 -19.88 -9.58 -20.89
C VAL A 370 -18.52 -9.57 -21.55
N PHE A 371 -17.77 -10.66 -21.41
CA PHE A 371 -16.47 -10.80 -22.09
C PHE A 371 -16.66 -11.08 -23.58
N THR A 372 -16.01 -10.26 -24.42
CA THR A 372 -16.07 -10.38 -25.89
C THR A 372 -14.69 -10.19 -26.51
N ASP A 373 -14.52 -10.60 -27.77
CA ASP A 373 -13.26 -10.38 -28.50
C ASP A 373 -13.08 -8.91 -28.95
N ARG A 374 -14.18 -8.16 -29.05
CA ARG A 374 -14.23 -6.74 -29.46
C ARG A 374 -15.51 -6.08 -28.97
N PHE A 375 -15.47 -4.77 -28.75
CA PHE A 375 -16.67 -4.00 -28.44
C PHE A 375 -17.63 -3.95 -29.65
N SER A 376 -18.91 -4.17 -29.38
CA SER A 376 -20.02 -3.95 -30.30
C SER A 376 -20.77 -2.64 -30.01
N GLY A 377 -20.46 -2.00 -28.87
CA GLY A 377 -21.13 -0.79 -28.40
C GLY A 377 -22.24 -1.09 -27.40
N ARG A 378 -22.11 -2.18 -26.62
CA ARG A 378 -23.01 -2.47 -25.50
C ARG A 378 -22.30 -2.16 -24.20
N ALA A 379 -22.97 -1.40 -23.33
CA ALA A 379 -22.48 -1.13 -21.99
C ALA A 379 -22.27 -2.44 -21.22
N GLY A 380 -21.13 -2.56 -20.55
CA GLY A 380 -20.70 -3.75 -19.82
C GLY A 380 -19.90 -4.76 -20.65
N GLU A 381 -19.63 -4.48 -21.92
CA GLU A 381 -18.67 -5.31 -22.66
C GLU A 381 -17.25 -5.14 -22.11
N ALA A 382 -16.53 -6.25 -21.97
CA ALA A 382 -15.14 -6.29 -21.54
C ALA A 382 -14.30 -7.08 -22.55
N VAL A 383 -13.12 -6.53 -22.89
CA VAL A 383 -12.15 -7.15 -23.79
C VAL A 383 -10.86 -7.40 -23.03
N LEU A 384 -10.37 -8.64 -23.08
CA LEU A 384 -9.07 -9.03 -22.54
C LEU A 384 -8.06 -9.17 -23.68
N LYS A 385 -6.87 -8.58 -23.51
CA LYS A 385 -5.72 -8.80 -24.40
C LYS A 385 -4.55 -9.32 -23.60
N HIS A 386 -3.73 -10.16 -24.23
CA HIS A 386 -2.49 -10.67 -23.67
C HIS A 386 -1.47 -10.87 -24.78
N ASP A 387 -0.27 -10.32 -24.59
CA ASP A 387 0.89 -10.52 -25.43
C ASP A 387 1.83 -11.51 -24.75
N ALA A 388 1.84 -12.76 -25.24
CA ALA A 388 2.67 -13.83 -24.69
C ALA A 388 4.19 -13.58 -24.84
N SER A 389 4.62 -12.65 -25.71
CA SER A 389 6.04 -12.34 -25.89
C SER A 389 6.58 -11.40 -24.82
N THR A 390 5.76 -10.45 -24.35
CA THR A 390 6.11 -9.47 -23.32
C THR A 390 5.53 -9.82 -21.94
N GLY A 391 4.53 -10.71 -21.89
CA GLY A 391 3.72 -11.00 -20.70
C GLY A 391 2.63 -9.96 -20.43
N GLY A 392 2.62 -8.85 -21.19
CA GLY A 392 1.69 -7.76 -20.99
C GLY A 392 0.24 -8.17 -21.25
N ALA A 393 -0.68 -7.74 -20.40
CA ALA A 393 -2.11 -7.95 -20.53
C ALA A 393 -2.89 -6.65 -20.27
N SER A 394 -4.13 -6.61 -20.74
CA SER A 394 -5.05 -5.51 -20.44
C SER A 394 -6.48 -6.02 -20.31
N LEU A 395 -7.20 -5.48 -19.33
CA LEU A 395 -8.65 -5.52 -19.23
C LEU A 395 -9.20 -4.15 -19.68
N ALA A 396 -10.01 -4.12 -20.73
CA ALA A 396 -10.67 -2.92 -21.21
C ALA A 396 -12.19 -3.08 -21.11
N ILE A 397 -12.90 -2.09 -20.58
CA ILE A 397 -14.34 -2.15 -20.33
C ILE A 397 -15.04 -0.94 -20.98
N ASP A 398 -16.04 -1.20 -21.83
CA ASP A 398 -16.96 -0.18 -22.37
C ASP A 398 -18.14 -0.05 -21.41
N LEU A 399 -18.10 0.97 -20.55
CA LEU A 399 -19.10 1.17 -19.51
C LEU A 399 -20.31 1.97 -20.02
N LYS A 400 -20.13 2.75 -21.10
CA LYS A 400 -21.17 3.62 -21.66
C LYS A 400 -21.88 3.05 -22.88
N GLY A 401 -21.39 1.96 -23.47
CA GLY A 401 -21.92 1.37 -24.70
C GLY A 401 -21.60 2.21 -25.93
N THR A 402 -20.39 2.77 -25.97
CA THR A 402 -19.95 3.63 -27.08
C THR A 402 -19.16 2.89 -28.15
N GLY A 403 -18.78 1.64 -27.89
CA GLY A 403 -17.86 0.86 -28.71
C GLY A 403 -16.39 1.15 -28.41
N ASN A 404 -16.11 1.97 -27.39
CA ASN A 404 -14.77 2.32 -26.94
C ASN A 404 -14.61 1.98 -25.46
N ALA A 405 -13.39 1.66 -25.03
CA ALA A 405 -13.11 1.46 -23.62
C ALA A 405 -13.22 2.78 -22.85
N ASP A 406 -13.99 2.78 -21.76
CA ASP A 406 -14.02 3.86 -20.78
C ASP A 406 -12.96 3.66 -19.69
N MET A 407 -12.73 2.39 -19.34
CA MET A 407 -11.79 1.95 -18.31
C MET A 407 -10.82 0.93 -18.90
N VAL A 408 -9.53 1.08 -18.59
CA VAL A 408 -8.49 0.15 -19.01
C VAL A 408 -7.56 -0.10 -17.83
N ILE A 409 -7.32 -1.36 -17.50
CA ILE A 409 -6.37 -1.79 -16.47
C ILE A 409 -5.29 -2.61 -17.17
N ASN A 410 -4.04 -2.17 -17.07
CA ASN A 410 -2.90 -2.91 -17.61
C ASN A 410 -2.31 -3.84 -16.55
N SER A 411 -1.68 -4.91 -17.01
CA SER A 411 -0.99 -5.85 -16.15
C SER A 411 0.25 -6.42 -16.83
N LYS A 412 1.29 -6.72 -16.05
CA LYS A 412 2.44 -7.52 -16.50
C LYS A 412 2.21 -9.03 -16.44
N GLY A 413 1.07 -9.46 -15.89
CA GLY A 413 0.62 -10.85 -15.87
C GLY A 413 -0.69 -11.03 -16.61
N GLN A 414 -0.92 -12.23 -17.15
CA GLN A 414 -2.15 -12.55 -17.88
C GLN A 414 -3.39 -12.32 -16.98
N ILE A 415 -4.43 -11.69 -17.52
CA ILE A 415 -5.74 -11.57 -16.87
C ILE A 415 -6.71 -12.52 -17.59
N LYS A 416 -7.44 -13.34 -16.84
CA LYS A 416 -8.51 -14.20 -17.36
C LYS A 416 -9.87 -13.72 -16.85
N PRO A 417 -10.99 -14.07 -17.53
CA PRO A 417 -12.31 -13.69 -17.07
C PRO A 417 -12.53 -14.01 -15.58
N GLY A 418 -12.17 -15.23 -15.13
CA GLY A 418 -12.32 -15.68 -13.74
C GLY A 418 -11.49 -14.93 -12.69
N ASP A 419 -10.65 -13.99 -13.12
CA ASP A 419 -9.89 -13.11 -12.23
C ASP A 419 -10.59 -11.77 -11.98
N VAL A 420 -11.58 -11.42 -12.80
CA VAL A 420 -12.32 -10.17 -12.67
C VAL A 420 -13.59 -10.40 -11.84
N ARG A 421 -13.89 -9.52 -10.89
CA ARG A 421 -15.10 -9.53 -10.06
C ARG A 421 -15.95 -8.29 -10.38
N TRP A 422 -17.27 -8.47 -10.56
CA TRP A 422 -18.22 -7.34 -10.74
C TRP A 422 -19.48 -7.43 -9.87
N ASP A 423 -19.80 -8.57 -9.27
CA ASP A 423 -20.97 -8.73 -8.39
C ASP A 423 -20.78 -9.83 -7.31
N GLY A 424 -19.53 -10.26 -7.08
CA GLY A 424 -19.23 -11.40 -6.20
C GLY A 424 -19.53 -12.79 -6.78
N SER A 425 -20.00 -12.88 -8.03
CA SER A 425 -20.24 -14.15 -8.75
C SER A 425 -19.14 -14.48 -9.78
N GLN A 426 -19.18 -15.68 -10.36
CA GLN A 426 -18.23 -16.15 -11.40
C GLN A 426 -18.64 -15.64 -12.79
N PRO A 427 -17.69 -15.20 -13.65
CA PRO A 427 -18.02 -14.50 -14.89
C PRO A 427 -18.74 -15.35 -15.89
N GLU A 428 -19.83 -14.80 -16.41
CA GLU A 428 -20.52 -15.36 -17.57
C GLU A 428 -19.65 -15.09 -18.81
N VAL A 429 -19.02 -16.17 -19.31
CA VAL A 429 -18.26 -16.12 -20.56
C VAL A 429 -19.22 -16.48 -21.70
N GLN A 430 -19.58 -15.49 -22.52
CA GLN A 430 -20.28 -15.79 -23.77
C GLN A 430 -19.26 -16.25 -24.81
N SER A 431 -19.26 -17.54 -25.13
CA SER A 431 -18.56 -18.04 -26.31
C SER A 431 -19.19 -17.44 -27.57
N VAL A 432 -18.35 -17.14 -28.57
CA VAL A 432 -18.79 -16.84 -29.95
C VAL A 432 -19.91 -17.81 -30.34
N PRO A 433 -21.04 -17.36 -30.93
CA PRO A 433 -21.96 -18.30 -31.54
C PRO A 433 -21.18 -19.10 -32.59
N THR A 434 -21.08 -20.41 -32.39
CA THR A 434 -20.60 -21.33 -33.43
C THR A 434 -21.27 -20.92 -34.74
N PRO A 435 -20.53 -20.69 -35.84
CA PRO A 435 -21.15 -20.47 -37.13
C PRO A 435 -22.19 -21.58 -37.31
N ALA A 436 -23.44 -21.19 -37.60
CA ALA A 436 -24.50 -22.17 -37.81
C ALA A 436 -23.94 -23.26 -38.74
N PRO A 437 -24.03 -24.55 -38.38
CA PRO A 437 -23.58 -25.60 -39.28
C PRO A 437 -24.24 -25.34 -40.63
N THR A 438 -23.45 -25.30 -41.69
CA THR A 438 -24.00 -25.26 -43.05
C THR A 438 -25.08 -26.33 -43.10
N PRO A 439 -26.33 -26.00 -43.48
CA PRO A 439 -27.42 -26.95 -43.42
C PRO A 439 -27.00 -28.22 -44.14
N THR A 440 -26.91 -29.33 -43.39
CA THR A 440 -26.72 -30.65 -43.96
C THR A 440 -27.81 -30.82 -45.02
N PRO A 441 -27.46 -31.14 -46.28
CA PRO A 441 -28.46 -31.42 -47.29
C PRO A 441 -29.44 -32.45 -46.71
N ALA A 442 -30.74 -32.13 -46.74
CA ALA A 442 -31.76 -33.03 -46.25
C ALA A 442 -31.53 -34.42 -46.89
N PRO A 443 -31.58 -35.52 -46.12
CA PRO A 443 -31.48 -36.84 -46.70
C PRO A 443 -32.58 -36.97 -47.76
N THR A 444 -32.15 -37.28 -48.99
CA THR A 444 -33.08 -37.57 -50.07
C THR A 444 -34.04 -38.66 -49.58
N PRO A 445 -35.36 -38.47 -49.68
CA PRO A 445 -36.32 -39.44 -49.17
C PRO A 445 -36.08 -40.79 -49.84
N THR A 446 -35.86 -41.82 -49.02
CA THR A 446 -35.79 -43.21 -49.47
C THR A 446 -37.13 -43.57 -50.12
N PRO A 447 -37.15 -44.01 -51.40
CA PRO A 447 -38.40 -44.42 -52.04
C PRO A 447 -38.96 -45.67 -51.36
N LEU A 448 -40.25 -45.66 -51.05
CA LEU A 448 -40.99 -46.88 -50.75
C LEU A 448 -41.01 -47.78 -51.99
N PRO A 449 -40.85 -49.10 -51.85
CA PRO A 449 -40.73 -50.01 -52.98
C PRO A 449 -42.09 -50.19 -53.66
N GLY A 450 -42.18 -49.74 -54.90
CA GLY A 450 -43.35 -49.91 -55.75
C GLY A 450 -43.06 -49.49 -57.19
N GLU A 451 -42.92 -50.50 -58.05
CA GLU A 451 -43.02 -50.48 -59.51
C GLU A 451 -41.77 -50.14 -60.35
N THR A 452 -41.67 -50.91 -61.44
CA THR A 452 -40.53 -51.28 -62.28
C THR A 452 -40.14 -50.26 -63.36
N PRO A 453 -38.93 -50.37 -63.96
CA PRO A 453 -38.34 -49.33 -64.81
C PRO A 453 -38.80 -49.43 -66.27
N ASN A 454 -38.96 -48.29 -66.95
CA ASN A 454 -39.02 -48.23 -68.42
C ASN A 454 -38.50 -46.89 -68.97
N GLY A 455 -37.46 -46.93 -69.80
CA GLY A 455 -37.29 -45.99 -70.93
C GLY A 455 -36.04 -45.08 -70.95
N PRO A 456 -35.38 -44.91 -72.11
CA PRO A 456 -34.00 -44.41 -72.25
C PRO A 456 -33.87 -42.86 -72.32
N SER A 457 -34.59 -42.09 -71.50
CA SER A 457 -34.46 -40.62 -71.51
C SER A 457 -33.47 -40.06 -70.49
N ALA A 458 -33.04 -40.84 -69.49
CA ALA A 458 -32.20 -40.32 -68.40
C ALA A 458 -30.72 -40.16 -68.77
N LEU A 459 -30.22 -40.92 -69.77
CA LEU A 459 -28.79 -40.89 -70.11
C LEU A 459 -28.39 -39.62 -70.90
N ILE A 460 -29.32 -39.06 -71.67
CA ILE A 460 -29.07 -37.86 -72.49
C ILE A 460 -29.09 -36.59 -71.63
N GLU A 461 -29.97 -36.50 -70.63
CA GLU A 461 -29.99 -35.36 -69.71
C GLU A 461 -28.81 -35.35 -68.72
N MET A 462 -28.29 -36.52 -68.35
CA MET A 462 -27.18 -36.61 -67.41
C MET A 462 -25.84 -36.21 -68.05
N LEU A 463 -25.64 -36.54 -69.33
CA LEU A 463 -24.46 -36.15 -70.12
C LEU A 463 -24.45 -34.64 -70.45
N ALA A 464 -25.62 -34.02 -70.68
CA ALA A 464 -25.71 -32.58 -70.95
C ALA A 464 -25.39 -31.71 -69.71
N LYS A 465 -25.73 -32.19 -68.50
CA LYS A 465 -25.47 -31.46 -67.25
C LYS A 465 -24.02 -31.58 -66.76
N THR A 466 -23.33 -32.69 -67.05
CA THR A 466 -21.91 -32.85 -66.70
C THR A 466 -20.98 -32.09 -67.64
N LEU A 467 -21.35 -31.87 -68.91
CA LEU A 467 -20.54 -31.10 -69.86
C LEU A 467 -20.58 -29.58 -69.57
N SER A 468 -21.73 -29.02 -69.16
CA SER A 468 -21.85 -27.58 -68.84
C SER A 468 -21.09 -27.16 -67.57
N ALA A 469 -20.97 -28.06 -66.59
CA ALA A 469 -20.20 -27.78 -65.36
C ALA A 469 -18.68 -27.78 -65.62
N PHE A 470 -18.21 -28.62 -66.55
CA PHE A 470 -16.78 -28.73 -66.87
C PHE A 470 -16.29 -27.56 -67.75
N VAL A 471 -17.14 -27.02 -68.63
CA VAL A 471 -16.79 -25.87 -69.51
C VAL A 471 -16.73 -24.55 -68.74
N LEU A 472 -17.58 -24.34 -67.73
CA LEU A 472 -17.54 -23.13 -66.90
C LEU A 472 -16.28 -23.06 -66.01
N GLN A 473 -15.76 -24.22 -65.60
CA GLN A 473 -14.59 -24.32 -64.74
C GLN A 473 -13.27 -24.19 -65.52
N LEU A 474 -13.27 -24.47 -66.84
CA LEU A 474 -12.13 -24.24 -67.73
C LEU A 474 -11.99 -22.76 -68.17
N LEU A 475 -13.09 -22.00 -68.25
CA LEU A 475 -13.08 -20.59 -68.69
C LEU A 475 -12.54 -19.61 -67.64
N GLN A 476 -12.49 -20.00 -66.36
CA GLN A 476 -11.90 -19.16 -65.29
C GLN A 476 -10.38 -19.36 -65.11
N ILE A 477 -9.78 -20.34 -65.79
CA ILE A 477 -8.35 -20.67 -65.68
C ILE A 477 -7.53 -20.05 -66.85
N ILE A 478 -8.17 -19.48 -67.88
CA ILE A 478 -7.51 -18.93 -69.09
C ILE A 478 -7.80 -17.43 -69.30
N ALA A 479 -7.59 -16.60 -68.28
CA ALA A 479 -7.56 -15.14 -68.45
C ALA A 479 -6.16 -14.59 -68.08
N PRO A 480 -5.36 -14.12 -69.05
CA PRO A 480 -3.99 -13.68 -68.79
C PRO A 480 -3.94 -12.26 -68.20
N SER A 481 -2.96 -12.04 -67.32
CA SER A 481 -2.47 -10.71 -66.94
C SER A 481 -1.83 -10.01 -68.15
N SER A 482 -2.25 -8.79 -68.49
CA SER A 482 -1.48 -7.92 -69.38
C SER A 482 -1.23 -6.55 -68.73
N SER A 483 0.04 -6.32 -68.41
CA SER A 483 0.67 -5.03 -68.21
C SER A 483 0.83 -4.30 -69.55
N GLY A 484 0.52 -3.01 -69.61
CA GLY A 484 0.84 -2.15 -70.76
C GLY A 484 0.91 -0.65 -70.40
N ARG A 485 2.12 -0.15 -70.12
CA ARG A 485 2.57 1.26 -70.30
C ARG A 485 3.00 1.46 -71.78
N PRO A 486 3.39 2.67 -72.28
CA PRO A 486 2.96 4.06 -72.07
C PRO A 486 2.85 4.88 -73.41
N ARG A 487 2.83 6.23 -73.32
CA ARG A 487 2.98 7.35 -74.31
C ARG A 487 1.66 8.11 -74.52
N SER A 488 1.59 9.45 -74.49
CA SER A 488 2.56 10.54 -74.75
C SER A 488 2.87 11.43 -73.56
#